data_AF-A0A9X7Y1I0-F1
#
_entry.id   AF-A0A9X7Y1I0-F1
#
_cell.length_a   1.000
_cell.length_b   1.000
_cell.length_c   1.000
_cell.angle_alpha   90.00
_cell.angle_beta   90.00
_cell.angle_gamma   90.00
#
_symmetry.space_group_name_H-M   'P 1'
#
loop_
_entity.id
_entity.type
_entity.pdbx_description
1 polymer ?
#
loop_
_entity_poly.entity_id
_entity_poly.type
_entity_poly.pdbx_seq_one_letter_code
_entity_poly.pdbx_strand_id
1 'polypeptide(L)'
;MTHRKIGLGFSIIGVIDFLYLYLHIISEKIQTYCNVSSIIDCHRVELSVYSHFLGIPDSLLGLIYFSIIAVFWLIGIEEILRYLWIVGAIFSIYLIYTEILIGSLCIYCTLAHLCCLIQGIILYKK
;
A
#
# COMPACT_ATOMS: atom_id res chain seq x y z
N MET A 1 12.83 15.58 -14.19
CA MET A 1 13.79 14.99 -13.22
C MET A 1 13.27 15.03 -11.78
N THR A 2 12.66 16.13 -11.34
CA THR A 2 12.05 16.27 -10.00
C THR A 2 10.92 15.26 -9.74
N HIS A 3 10.02 15.02 -10.70
CA HIS A 3 8.90 14.09 -10.55
C HIS A 3 9.32 12.63 -10.32
N ARG A 4 10.39 12.17 -11.00
CA ARG A 4 10.92 10.81 -10.82
C ARG A 4 11.46 10.58 -9.41
N LYS A 5 12.14 11.58 -8.84
CA LYS A 5 12.65 11.51 -7.46
C LYS A 5 11.51 11.46 -6.45
N ILE A 6 10.45 12.24 -6.66
CA ILE A 6 9.28 12.25 -5.78
C ILE A 6 8.54 10.89 -5.86
N GLY A 7 8.27 10.39 -7.07
CA GLY A 7 7.64 9.08 -7.26
C GLY A 7 8.43 7.93 -6.63
N LEU A 8 9.76 7.94 -6.83
CA LEU A 8 10.65 6.98 -6.19
C LEU A 8 10.60 7.07 -4.66
N GLY A 9 10.56 8.29 -4.10
CA GLY A 9 10.43 8.51 -2.66
C GLY A 9 9.17 7.87 -2.08
N PHE A 10 8.01 8.10 -2.70
CA PHE A 10 6.76 7.46 -2.30
C PHE A 10 6.79 5.93 -2.48
N SER A 11 7.48 5.44 -3.51
CA SER A 11 7.63 4.01 -3.73
C SER A 11 8.43 3.35 -2.61
N ILE A 12 9.55 3.97 -2.21
CA ILE A 12 10.39 3.48 -1.12
C ILE A 12 9.62 3.48 0.20
N ILE A 13 8.85 4.54 0.49
CA ILE A 13 8.00 4.60 1.67
C ILE A 13 7.03 3.42 1.69
N GLY A 14 6.32 3.17 0.58
CA GLY A 14 5.40 2.03 0.48
C GLY A 14 6.10 0.67 0.63
N VAL A 15 7.29 0.49 0.06
CA VAL A 15 8.09 -0.74 0.25
C VAL A 15 8.43 -0.96 1.72
N ILE A 16 8.93 0.07 2.41
CA ILE A 16 9.30 -0.02 3.82
C ILE A 16 8.08 -0.36 4.68
N ASP A 17 6.95 0.30 4.40
CA ASP A 17 5.70 0.12 5.13
C ASP A 17 5.19 -1.32 5.02
N PHE A 18 5.05 -1.83 3.80
CA PHE A 18 4.58 -3.19 3.58
C PHE A 18 5.57 -4.26 3.98
N LEU A 19 6.88 -4.00 3.88
CA LEU A 19 7.88 -4.91 4.42
C LEU A 19 7.74 -5.03 5.93
N TYR A 20 7.50 -3.92 6.63
CA TYR A 20 7.26 -3.91 8.07
C TYR A 20 6.01 -4.72 8.45
N LEU A 21 4.90 -4.54 7.73
CA LEU A 21 3.67 -5.31 7.94
C LEU A 21 3.88 -6.81 7.68
N TYR A 22 4.48 -7.13 6.53
CA TYR A 22 4.70 -8.51 6.13
C TYR A 22 5.56 -9.26 7.15
N LEU A 23 6.64 -8.63 7.64
CA LEU A 23 7.47 -9.22 8.69
C LEU A 23 6.71 -9.42 10.00
N HIS A 24 5.79 -8.51 10.37
CA HIS A 24 4.95 -8.67 11.57
C HIS A 24 3.99 -9.83 11.46
N ILE A 25 3.34 -10.00 10.29
CA ILE A 25 2.43 -11.11 10.02
C ILE A 25 3.15 -12.45 10.13
N ILE A 26 4.33 -12.59 9.51
CA ILE A 26 5.09 -13.85 9.52
C ILE A 26 5.69 -14.14 10.91
N SER A 27 6.06 -13.10 11.66
CA SER A 27 6.69 -13.27 12.97
C SER A 27 5.71 -13.60 14.10
N GLU A 28 4.41 -13.78 13.80
CA GLU A 28 3.32 -13.94 14.78
C GLU A 28 3.33 -12.87 15.89
N LYS A 29 3.90 -11.70 15.60
CA LYS A 29 3.89 -10.57 16.53
C LYS A 29 2.55 -9.85 16.37
N ILE A 30 1.57 -10.38 17.08
CA ILE A 30 0.14 -10.01 17.12
C ILE A 30 -0.12 -8.53 17.50
N GLN A 31 0.91 -7.75 17.85
CA GLN A 31 0.77 -6.32 18.14
C GLN A 31 1.49 -5.47 17.09
N THR A 32 0.77 -5.07 16.05
CA THR A 32 1.15 -3.89 15.28
C THR A 32 1.02 -2.65 16.17
N TYR A 33 2.01 -1.75 16.12
CA TYR A 33 2.13 -0.59 17.03
C TYR A 33 1.02 0.47 16.87
N CYS A 34 0.03 0.26 15.98
CA CYS A 34 -1.03 1.22 15.68
C CYS A 34 -2.41 0.85 16.24
N ASN A 35 -2.50 -0.10 17.18
CA ASN A 35 -3.76 -0.39 17.88
C ASN A 35 -4.03 0.66 18.97
N VAL A 36 -4.55 1.82 18.55
CA VAL A 36 -4.80 2.98 19.42
C VAL A 36 -6.22 2.96 19.98
N SER A 37 -7.20 2.48 19.21
CA SER A 37 -8.61 2.43 19.61
C SER A 37 -9.38 1.38 18.79
N SER A 38 -10.65 1.13 19.10
CA SER A 38 -11.51 0.26 18.29
C SER A 38 -11.69 0.74 16.83
N ILE A 39 -11.50 2.03 16.58
CA ILE A 39 -11.59 2.63 15.23
C ILE A 39 -10.23 2.57 14.52
N ILE A 40 -9.12 2.63 15.25
CA ILE A 40 -7.76 2.61 14.69
C ILE A 40 -7.06 1.36 15.25
N ASP A 41 -7.20 0.28 14.51
CA ASP A 41 -6.75 -1.06 14.88
C ASP A 41 -6.27 -1.78 13.62
N CYS A 42 -4.97 -1.65 13.33
CA CYS A 42 -4.37 -2.29 12.18
C CYS A 42 -4.37 -3.80 12.31
N HIS A 43 -4.24 -4.32 13.53
CA HIS A 43 -4.25 -5.75 13.77
C HIS A 43 -5.58 -6.39 13.38
N ARG A 44 -6.69 -5.71 13.69
CA ARG A 44 -8.03 -6.14 13.27
C ARG A 44 -8.22 -6.13 11.76
N VAL A 45 -7.59 -5.18 11.05
CA VAL A 45 -7.64 -5.10 9.59
C VAL A 45 -6.79 -6.21 8.96
N GLU A 46 -5.54 -6.38 9.41
CA GLU A 46 -4.58 -7.35 8.87
C GLU A 46 -4.96 -8.82 9.14
N LEU A 47 -5.67 -9.12 10.23
CA LEU A 47 -6.19 -10.47 10.49
C LEU A 47 -7.60 -10.71 9.94
N SER A 48 -8.18 -9.74 9.25
CA SER A 48 -9.51 -9.90 8.68
C SER A 48 -9.52 -10.88 7.51
N VAL A 49 -10.69 -11.35 7.12
CA VAL A 49 -10.83 -12.16 5.88
C VAL A 49 -10.53 -11.35 4.62
N TYR A 50 -10.51 -10.03 4.71
CA TYR A 50 -10.33 -9.12 3.57
C TYR A 50 -8.87 -8.78 3.30
N SER A 51 -7.96 -8.97 4.28
CA SER A 51 -6.52 -8.81 4.11
C SER A 51 -5.88 -9.93 3.28
N HIS A 52 -6.64 -10.97 2.94
CA HIS A 52 -6.18 -12.03 2.06
C HIS A 52 -6.90 -11.97 0.72
N PHE A 53 -6.16 -11.63 -0.34
CA PHE A 53 -6.67 -11.69 -1.70
C PHE A 53 -6.19 -12.97 -2.38
N LEU A 54 -7.11 -13.86 -2.72
CA LEU A 54 -6.82 -15.20 -3.27
C LEU A 54 -5.86 -16.02 -2.38
N GLY A 55 -5.93 -15.84 -1.06
CA GLY A 55 -5.04 -16.49 -0.09
C GLY A 55 -3.67 -15.81 0.08
N ILE A 56 -3.38 -14.77 -0.71
CA ILE A 56 -2.14 -13.98 -0.59
C ILE A 56 -2.40 -12.81 0.35
N PRO A 57 -1.57 -12.58 1.38
CA PRO A 57 -1.71 -11.43 2.26
C PRO A 57 -1.50 -10.14 1.46
N ASP A 58 -2.34 -9.14 1.72
CA ASP A 58 -2.29 -7.83 1.09
C ASP A 58 -0.96 -7.13 1.37
N SER A 59 -0.36 -7.37 2.54
CA SER A 59 0.98 -6.87 2.86
C SER A 59 2.05 -7.31 1.86
N LEU A 60 1.97 -8.55 1.36
CA LEU A 60 2.87 -9.05 0.32
C LEU A 60 2.53 -8.46 -1.06
N LEU A 61 1.24 -8.31 -1.37
CA LEU A 61 0.80 -7.69 -2.63
C LEU A 61 1.25 -6.23 -2.72
N GLY A 62 1.09 -5.48 -1.64
CA GLY A 62 1.58 -4.11 -1.51
C GLY A 62 3.09 -4.03 -1.69
N LEU A 63 3.85 -4.91 -1.01
CA LEU A 63 5.30 -4.97 -1.16
C LEU A 63 5.73 -5.20 -2.61
N ILE A 64 5.10 -6.16 -3.30
CA ILE A 64 5.38 -6.46 -4.72
C ILE A 64 5.03 -5.24 -5.58
N TYR A 65 3.85 -4.66 -5.39
CA TYR A 65 3.39 -3.50 -6.15
C TYR A 65 4.37 -2.31 -6.03
N PHE A 66 4.69 -1.89 -4.81
CA PHE A 66 5.58 -0.75 -4.58
C PHE A 66 7.01 -1.02 -5.05
N SER A 67 7.48 -2.26 -4.97
CA SER A 67 8.79 -2.65 -5.52
C SER A 67 8.82 -2.53 -7.04
N ILE A 68 7.77 -3.00 -7.73
CA ILE A 68 7.64 -2.88 -9.18
C ILE A 68 7.59 -1.41 -9.60
N ILE A 69 6.76 -0.60 -8.93
CA ILE A 69 6.65 0.83 -9.21
C ILE A 69 8.00 1.54 -9.00
N ALA A 70 8.75 1.21 -7.93
CA ALA A 70 10.08 1.76 -7.68
C ALA A 70 11.05 1.47 -8.84
N VAL A 71 11.08 0.22 -9.32
CA VAL A 71 11.92 -0.20 -10.46
C VAL A 71 11.54 0.58 -11.73
N PHE A 72 10.25 0.71 -12.03
CA PHE A 72 9.82 1.46 -13.20
C PHE A 72 10.11 2.96 -13.11
N TRP A 73 10.10 3.56 -11.92
CA TRP A 73 10.59 4.93 -11.72
C TRP A 73 12.09 5.07 -12.01
N LEU A 74 12.91 4.07 -11.63
CA LEU A 74 14.35 4.02 -11.91
C LEU A 74 14.66 3.86 -13.40
N ILE A 75 13.92 3.00 -14.10
CA ILE A 75 14.10 2.80 -15.55
C ILE A 75 13.52 3.99 -16.34
N GLY A 76 12.43 4.59 -15.87
CA GLY A 76 11.83 5.80 -16.44
C GLY A 76 10.77 5.54 -17.52
N ILE A 77 10.10 4.38 -17.48
CA ILE A 77 9.05 4.02 -18.43
C ILE A 77 7.69 4.46 -17.87
N GLU A 78 7.29 5.69 -18.22
CA GLU A 78 6.10 6.32 -17.63
C GLU A 78 4.77 5.73 -18.12
N GLU A 79 4.70 5.16 -19.33
CA GLU A 79 3.47 4.55 -19.86
C GLU A 79 3.04 3.35 -19.01
N ILE A 80 3.98 2.44 -18.69
CA ILE A 80 3.72 1.27 -17.86
C ILE A 80 3.32 1.69 -16.44
N LEU A 81 3.95 2.74 -15.90
CA LEU A 81 3.56 3.31 -14.61
C LEU A 81 2.10 3.79 -14.60
N ARG A 82 1.58 4.33 -15.72
CA ARG A 82 0.17 4.79 -15.79
C ARG A 82 -0.77 3.60 -15.65
N TYR A 83 -0.51 2.52 -16.40
CA TYR A 83 -1.33 1.31 -16.34
C TYR A 83 -1.26 0.64 -14.97
N LEU A 84 -0.06 0.49 -14.40
CA LEU A 84 0.11 -0.10 -13.07
C LEU A 84 -0.56 0.74 -11.98
N TRP A 85 -0.51 2.07 -12.10
CA TRP A 85 -1.20 2.95 -11.16
C TRP A 85 -2.71 2.74 -11.18
N ILE A 86 -3.34 2.56 -12.34
CA ILE A 86 -4.79 2.30 -12.41
C ILE A 86 -5.14 1.03 -11.62
N VAL A 87 -4.33 -0.03 -11.79
CA VAL A 87 -4.51 -1.28 -11.03
C VAL A 87 -4.36 -1.02 -9.52
N GLY A 88 -3.31 -0.31 -9.11
CA GLY A 88 -3.08 0.04 -7.71
C GLY A 88 -4.17 0.94 -7.11
N ALA A 89 -4.73 1.86 -7.89
CA ALA A 89 -5.82 2.73 -7.48
C ALA A 89 -7.13 1.95 -7.28
N ILE A 90 -7.47 1.05 -8.20
CA ILE A 90 -8.63 0.15 -8.05
C ILE A 90 -8.47 -0.72 -6.80
N PHE A 91 -7.29 -1.27 -6.58
CA PHE A 91 -7.01 -2.09 -5.40
C PHE A 91 -7.06 -1.28 -4.10
N SER A 92 -6.54 -0.05 -4.10
CA SER A 92 -6.63 0.86 -2.94
C SER A 92 -8.09 1.19 -2.60
N ILE A 93 -8.94 1.44 -3.61
CA ILE A 93 -10.38 1.69 -3.39
C ILE A 93 -11.07 0.46 -2.80
N TYR A 94 -10.73 -0.74 -3.29
CA TYR A 94 -11.22 -1.99 -2.73
C TYR A 94 -10.82 -2.14 -1.25
N LEU A 95 -9.56 -1.90 -0.91
CA LEU A 95 -9.08 -2.00 0.48
C LEU A 95 -9.75 -0.97 1.39
N ILE A 96 -9.85 0.29 0.96
CA ILE A 96 -10.58 1.34 1.71
C ILE A 96 -12.02 0.91 1.99
N TYR A 97 -12.70 0.32 1.00
CA TYR A 97 -14.05 -0.20 1.18
C TYR A 97 -14.09 -1.31 2.24
N THR A 98 -13.11 -2.22 2.24
CA THR A 98 -13.04 -3.29 3.26
C THR A 98 -12.73 -2.77 4.66
N GLU A 99 -11.90 -1.73 4.81
CA GLU A 99 -11.64 -1.08 6.11
C GLU A 99 -12.93 -0.50 6.71
N ILE A 100 -13.74 0.16 5.88
CA ILE A 100 -15.06 0.69 6.28
C ILE A 100 -15.99 -0.45 6.71
N LEU A 101 -15.97 -1.59 6.01
CA LEU A 101 -16.80 -2.76 6.33
C LEU A 101 -16.37 -3.44 7.63
N ILE A 102 -15.07 -3.49 7.92
CA ILE A 102 -14.51 -3.98 9.20
C ILE A 102 -14.87 -3.02 10.34
N GLY A 103 -15.05 -1.73 10.04
CA GLY A 103 -15.30 -0.68 11.00
C GLY A 103 -14.04 -0.24 11.75
N SER A 104 -12.86 -0.51 11.19
CA SER A 104 -11.56 -0.13 11.74
C SER A 104 -10.61 0.25 10.60
N LEU A 105 -9.75 1.22 10.86
CA LEU A 105 -8.79 1.78 9.91
C LEU A 105 -7.37 1.35 10.27
N CYS A 106 -6.58 1.01 9.26
CA CYS A 106 -5.16 0.77 9.40
C CYS A 106 -4.36 2.01 8.96
N ILE A 107 -3.53 2.55 9.86
CA ILE A 107 -2.71 3.75 9.54
C ILE A 107 -1.72 3.46 8.41
N TYR A 108 -1.15 2.25 8.40
CA TYR A 108 -0.19 1.83 7.40
C TYR A 108 -0.85 1.63 6.02
N CYS A 109 -1.97 0.91 5.94
CA CYS A 109 -2.74 0.80 4.69
C CYS A 109 -3.17 2.18 4.18
N THR A 110 -3.64 3.06 5.07
CA THR A 110 -4.01 4.45 4.72
C THR A 110 -2.81 5.22 4.14
N LEU A 111 -1.63 5.10 4.75
CA LEU A 111 -0.40 5.73 4.24
C LEU A 111 -0.06 5.20 2.84
N ALA A 112 -0.15 3.89 2.64
CA ALA A 112 0.06 3.25 1.34
C ALA A 112 -0.95 3.72 0.28
N HIS A 113 -2.24 3.83 0.61
CA HIS A 113 -3.28 4.35 -0.27
C HIS A 113 -2.93 5.77 -0.73
N LEU A 114 -2.53 6.65 0.20
CA LEU A 114 -2.11 8.01 -0.13
C LEU A 114 -0.87 8.02 -1.02
N CYS A 115 0.13 7.19 -0.71
CA CYS A 115 1.35 7.07 -1.52
C CYS A 115 1.04 6.60 -2.94
N CYS A 116 0.11 5.67 -3.12
CA CYS A 116 -0.33 5.23 -4.45
C CYS A 116 -1.08 6.33 -5.19
N LEU A 117 -2.10 6.94 -4.58
CA LEU A 117 -2.95 7.95 -5.22
C LEU A 117 -2.18 9.22 -5.59
N ILE A 118 -1.32 9.73 -4.69
CA ILE A 118 -0.50 10.92 -4.94
C ILE A 118 0.48 10.68 -6.10
N GLN A 119 1.07 9.48 -6.20
CA GLN A 119 1.95 9.15 -7.31
C GLN A 119 1.23 9.24 -8.66
N GLY A 120 -0.01 8.77 -8.75
CA GLY A 120 -0.82 8.92 -9.96
C GLY A 120 -1.07 10.38 -10.31
N ILE A 121 -1.45 11.20 -9.33
CA ILE A 121 -1.67 12.63 -9.56
C ILE A 121 -0.42 13.29 -10.16
N ILE A 122 0.77 12.96 -9.65
CA ILE A 122 2.04 13.46 -10.17
C ILE A 122 2.29 12.98 -11.61
N LEU A 123 1.96 11.72 -11.90
CA LEU A 123 2.16 11.08 -13.20
C LEU A 123 1.25 11.69 -14.28
N TYR A 124 -0.01 12.00 -13.95
CA TYR A 124 -0.99 12.55 -14.89
C TYR A 124 -0.95 14.08 -15.02
N LYS A 125 -0.42 14.80 -14.04
CA LYS A 125 -0.22 16.25 -14.11
C LYS A 125 0.98 16.65 -15.00
N LYS A 126 1.77 15.66 -15.43
CA LYS A 126 2.89 15.79 -16.36
C LYS A 126 2.44 15.46 -17.78
#